data_AF-A0A9Y4NFK7-F1
#
_entry.id   AF-A0A9Y4NFK7-F1
#
_cell.length_a   1.000
_cell.length_b   1.000
_cell.length_c   1.000
_cell.angle_alpha   90.00
_cell.angle_beta   90.00
_cell.angle_gamma   90.00
#
_symmetry.space_group_name_H-M   'P 1'
#
loop_
_entity.id
_entity.type
_entity.pdbx_description
1 polymer ?
#
loop_
_entity_poly.entity_id
_entity_poly.type
_entity_poly.pdbx_seq_one_letter_code
_entity_poly.pdbx_strand_id
1 'polypeptide(L)'
;MELGVRILLAFLFHQVAHVGGQEDGGYEGCVPGFQVKHYQVAYSGPFQKGQPLTQVEFDDCAGNEDVAFDVSDPSFGVDGDLNLVPRQDVAYSAPVLFVHGVSAHADDMAQVDVTGLPLPSAHTLRDVLGLGQKLPYRSKRSLLVPPMIVTENQRAPFPRIIGRSHVISAQKVGNQIFRLTGPGADQDPKGLFTIDIDTGDVSVSRSLDREAIDSYL
;
A
#
# COMPACT_ATOMS: atom_id res chain seq x y z
N MET A 1 -32.23 -58.92 -38.30
CA MET A 1 -32.59 -60.06 -37.43
C MET A 1 -31.57 -60.07 -36.31
N GLU A 2 -32.01 -59.60 -35.15
CA GLU A 2 -31.24 -59.54 -33.91
C GLU A 2 -31.03 -60.95 -33.37
N LEU A 3 -29.85 -61.21 -32.80
CA LEU A 3 -29.67 -62.24 -31.78
C LEU A 3 -28.66 -61.71 -30.77
N GLY A 4 -29.19 -61.28 -29.63
CA GLY A 4 -28.39 -60.95 -28.45
C GLY A 4 -27.91 -62.21 -27.74
N VAL A 5 -26.75 -62.10 -27.09
CA VAL A 5 -26.35 -62.96 -25.98
C VAL A 5 -25.60 -62.08 -24.96
N ARG A 6 -26.04 -62.14 -23.71
CA ARG A 6 -25.42 -61.51 -22.55
C ARG A 6 -24.42 -62.48 -21.87
N ILE A 7 -23.61 -61.87 -20.99
CA ILE A 7 -22.97 -62.42 -19.78
C ILE A 7 -21.58 -63.07 -19.95
N LEU A 8 -20.52 -62.41 -19.43
CA LEU A 8 -19.77 -62.80 -18.20
C LEU A 8 -18.53 -61.92 -17.96
N LEU A 9 -18.46 -61.38 -16.75
CA LEU A 9 -17.29 -60.74 -16.14
C LEU A 9 -16.14 -61.75 -15.99
N ALA A 10 -14.92 -61.35 -16.32
CA ALA A 10 -13.70 -62.03 -15.89
C ALA A 10 -12.68 -61.00 -15.39
N PHE A 11 -12.46 -61.01 -14.07
CA PHE A 11 -11.32 -60.38 -13.39
C PHE A 11 -10.02 -61.04 -13.85
N LEU A 12 -9.01 -60.25 -14.21
CA LEU A 12 -7.63 -60.74 -14.35
C LEU A 12 -6.73 -60.05 -13.34
N PHE A 13 -6.20 -60.87 -12.43
CA PHE A 13 -5.23 -60.57 -11.40
C PHE A 13 -3.83 -60.28 -11.97
N HIS A 14 -3.14 -59.35 -11.29
CA HIS A 14 -1.70 -59.16 -11.12
C HIS A 14 -0.72 -60.14 -11.81
N GLN A 15 0.27 -59.56 -12.48
CA GLN A 15 1.64 -60.07 -12.48
C GLN A 15 2.60 -58.89 -12.22
N VAL A 16 3.18 -58.88 -11.02
CA VAL A 16 4.35 -58.08 -10.65
C VAL A 16 5.58 -58.75 -11.26
N ALA A 17 6.33 -58.03 -12.08
CA ALA A 17 7.66 -58.44 -12.50
C ALA A 17 8.70 -57.58 -11.74
N HIS A 18 9.27 -58.16 -10.70
CA HIS A 18 10.54 -57.69 -10.13
C HIS A 18 11.64 -58.01 -11.14
N VAL A 19 12.28 -56.98 -11.68
CA VAL A 19 13.64 -57.10 -12.22
C VAL A 19 14.48 -56.09 -11.46
N GLY A 20 15.32 -56.62 -10.59
CA GLY A 20 16.35 -55.85 -9.90
C GLY A 20 17.46 -55.46 -10.88
N GLY A 21 17.84 -54.20 -10.83
CA GLY A 21 19.04 -53.63 -11.41
C GLY A 21 19.66 -52.68 -10.39
N GLN A 22 20.83 -53.08 -9.90
CA GLN A 22 21.62 -52.52 -8.82
C GLN A 22 21.99 -51.03 -9.00
N GLU A 23 21.63 -50.25 -7.98
CA GLU A 23 22.34 -49.14 -7.30
C GLU A 23 23.43 -48.36 -8.07
N ASP A 24 23.15 -47.08 -8.26
CA ASP A 24 24.04 -45.99 -7.82
C ASP A 24 23.13 -44.87 -7.26
N GLY A 25 22.48 -45.19 -6.15
CA GLY A 25 21.62 -44.27 -5.40
C GLY A 25 22.46 -43.39 -4.49
N GLY A 26 22.76 -42.17 -4.95
CA GLY A 26 23.17 -41.12 -4.03
C GLY A 26 22.03 -40.88 -3.02
N TYR A 27 22.23 -41.23 -1.76
CA TYR A 27 21.33 -40.84 -0.69
C TYR A 27 21.37 -39.31 -0.57
N GLU A 28 20.46 -38.62 -1.26
CA GLU A 28 20.04 -37.30 -0.80
C GLU A 28 19.21 -37.54 0.47
N GLY A 29 19.82 -37.27 1.63
CA GLY A 29 19.08 -37.25 2.89
C GLY A 29 17.94 -36.25 2.81
N CYS A 30 16.85 -36.52 3.53
CA CYS A 30 15.71 -35.61 3.60
C CYS A 30 16.18 -34.20 4.01
N VAL A 31 15.73 -33.19 3.27
CA VAL A 31 16.03 -31.78 3.54
C VAL A 31 14.78 -31.15 4.15
N PRO A 32 14.80 -30.76 5.43
CA PRO A 32 13.64 -30.18 6.08
C PRO A 32 13.31 -28.80 5.51
N GLY A 33 12.01 -28.52 5.35
CA GLY A 33 11.46 -27.26 4.86
C GLY A 33 10.61 -27.41 3.60
N PHE A 34 10.42 -26.29 2.89
CA PHE A 34 9.73 -26.25 1.61
C PHE A 34 10.58 -26.89 0.51
N GLN A 35 10.01 -27.92 -0.14
CA GLN A 35 10.63 -28.62 -1.26
C GLN A 35 10.62 -27.76 -2.54
N VAL A 36 9.64 -26.86 -2.64
CA VAL A 36 9.54 -25.82 -3.68
C VAL A 36 9.56 -24.43 -3.04
N LYS A 37 10.54 -23.60 -3.43
CA LYS A 37 10.75 -22.25 -2.87
C LYS A 37 9.95 -21.15 -3.56
N HIS A 38 9.54 -21.36 -4.81
CA HIS A 38 8.89 -20.35 -5.64
C HIS A 38 7.68 -20.93 -6.38
N TYR A 39 6.50 -20.38 -6.10
CA TYR A 39 5.25 -20.73 -6.75
C TYR A 39 4.74 -19.56 -7.59
N GLN A 40 3.93 -19.86 -8.60
CA GLN A 40 3.26 -18.86 -9.42
C GLN A 40 1.76 -19.13 -9.45
N VAL A 41 0.96 -18.11 -9.14
CA VAL A 41 -0.50 -18.15 -9.22
C VAL A 41 -0.96 -17.11 -10.23
N ALA A 42 -1.77 -17.51 -11.20
CA ALA A 42 -2.34 -16.57 -12.18
C ALA A 42 -3.61 -15.93 -11.62
N TYR A 43 -3.66 -14.60 -11.60
CA TYR A 43 -4.87 -13.87 -11.24
C TYR A 43 -5.88 -13.94 -12.39
N SER A 44 -7.02 -14.59 -12.12
CA SER A 44 -8.15 -14.70 -13.06
C SER A 44 -9.41 -13.97 -12.57
N GLY A 45 -9.30 -13.15 -11.52
CA GLY A 45 -10.42 -12.45 -10.90
C GLY A 45 -10.36 -12.48 -9.37
N PRO A 46 -11.38 -11.93 -8.68
CA PRO A 46 -11.44 -11.93 -7.22
C PRO A 46 -11.34 -13.34 -6.64
N PHE A 47 -10.45 -13.52 -5.66
CA PHE A 47 -10.24 -14.81 -5.00
C PHE A 47 -11.44 -15.13 -4.10
N GLN A 48 -12.04 -16.29 -4.30
CA GLN A 48 -13.19 -16.72 -3.52
C GLN A 48 -12.74 -17.50 -2.28
N LYS A 49 -13.45 -17.32 -1.16
CA LYS A 49 -13.17 -18.06 0.07
C LYS A 49 -13.09 -19.58 -0.18
N GLY A 50 -12.01 -20.20 0.29
CA GLY A 50 -11.78 -21.65 0.20
C GLY A 50 -11.39 -22.15 -1.18
N GLN A 51 -11.22 -21.29 -2.18
CA GLN A 51 -10.73 -21.69 -3.49
C GLN A 51 -9.24 -22.10 -3.39
N PRO A 52 -8.86 -23.33 -3.80
CA PRO A 52 -7.46 -23.73 -3.87
C PRO A 52 -6.73 -22.96 -4.98
N LEU A 53 -5.58 -22.36 -4.65
CA LEU A 53 -4.75 -21.60 -5.58
C LEU A 53 -3.54 -22.40 -6.07
N THR A 54 -2.83 -23.04 -5.15
CA THR A 54 -1.71 -23.93 -5.41
C THR A 54 -1.50 -24.83 -4.19
N GLN A 55 -0.99 -26.04 -4.39
CA GLN A 55 -0.56 -26.90 -3.29
C GLN A 55 0.89 -26.56 -2.92
N VAL A 56 1.19 -26.46 -1.62
CA VAL A 56 2.54 -26.25 -1.12
C VAL A 56 3.19 -27.59 -0.75
N GLU A 57 4.48 -27.71 -1.02
CA GLU A 57 5.28 -28.89 -0.73
C GLU A 57 6.23 -28.59 0.43
N PHE A 58 5.97 -29.23 1.58
CA PHE A 58 6.76 -29.08 2.80
C PHE A 58 7.05 -30.46 3.38
N ASP A 59 8.26 -30.67 3.85
CA ASP A 59 8.68 -31.90 4.53
C ASP A 59 9.59 -31.52 5.69
N ASP A 60 9.23 -31.88 6.92
CA ASP A 60 10.06 -31.68 8.11
C ASP A 60 10.90 -32.90 8.47
N CYS A 61 10.91 -33.92 7.61
CA CYS A 61 11.57 -35.20 7.79
C CYS A 61 11.06 -36.00 9.01
N ALA A 62 9.92 -35.61 9.58
CA ALA A 62 9.30 -36.18 10.77
C ALA A 62 7.78 -36.44 10.60
N GLY A 63 7.29 -36.45 9.35
CA GLY A 63 5.90 -36.82 9.04
C GLY A 63 4.93 -35.64 9.01
N ASN A 64 5.40 -34.41 9.23
CA ASN A 64 4.61 -33.18 9.12
C ASN A 64 3.38 -33.08 10.06
N GLU A 65 3.31 -33.84 11.16
CA GLU A 65 2.09 -33.93 11.99
C GLU A 65 1.73 -32.61 12.73
N ASP A 66 2.73 -31.82 13.12
CA ASP A 66 2.57 -30.59 13.93
C ASP A 66 3.08 -29.32 13.20
N VAL A 67 3.02 -29.29 11.87
CA VAL A 67 3.46 -28.12 11.09
C VAL A 67 2.43 -27.00 11.17
N ALA A 68 2.86 -25.81 11.57
CA ALA A 68 2.07 -24.59 11.51
C ALA A 68 2.44 -23.78 10.26
N PHE A 69 1.43 -23.31 9.53
CA PHE A 69 1.61 -22.45 8.37
C PHE A 69 0.99 -21.08 8.59
N ASP A 70 1.79 -20.04 8.32
CA ASP A 70 1.35 -18.65 8.29
C ASP A 70 1.64 -18.04 6.91
N VAL A 71 0.73 -17.16 6.46
CA VAL A 71 0.89 -16.45 5.18
C VAL A 71 1.02 -14.97 5.48
N SER A 72 1.94 -14.30 4.77
CA SER A 72 2.22 -12.87 4.93
C SER A 72 0.98 -11.96 4.83
N ASP A 73 -0.04 -12.37 4.07
CA ASP A 73 -1.36 -11.76 4.06
C ASP A 73 -2.34 -12.67 4.85
N PRO A 74 -2.90 -12.20 5.98
CA PRO A 74 -3.77 -13.00 6.84
C PRO A 74 -5.12 -13.35 6.19
N SER A 75 -5.44 -12.75 5.03
CA SER A 75 -6.61 -13.13 4.23
C SER A 75 -6.43 -14.49 3.55
N PHE A 76 -5.22 -15.06 3.58
CA PHE A 76 -4.87 -16.36 3.02
C PHE A 76 -4.41 -17.33 4.13
N GLY A 77 -4.37 -18.61 3.82
CA GLY A 77 -3.87 -19.66 4.70
C GLY A 77 -3.59 -20.94 3.93
N VAL A 78 -2.92 -21.88 4.58
CA VAL A 78 -2.75 -23.24 4.06
C VAL A 78 -3.80 -24.13 4.73
N ASP A 79 -4.59 -24.86 3.95
CA ASP A 79 -5.58 -25.81 4.47
C ASP A 79 -4.96 -27.17 4.84
N GLY A 80 -5.78 -28.09 5.35
CA GLY A 80 -5.31 -29.41 5.78
C GLY A 80 -4.80 -30.31 4.65
N ASP A 81 -5.12 -29.98 3.40
CA ASP A 81 -4.65 -30.68 2.21
C ASP A 81 -3.41 -30.01 1.60
N LEU A 82 -2.80 -29.06 2.35
CA LEU A 82 -1.66 -28.24 1.95
C LEU A 82 -1.93 -27.31 0.78
N ASN A 83 -3.18 -26.88 0.57
CA ASN A 83 -3.49 -25.87 -0.45
C ASN A 83 -3.43 -24.47 0.14
N LEU A 84 -2.78 -23.55 -0.57
CA LEU A 84 -2.92 -22.12 -0.34
C LEU A 84 -4.33 -21.69 -0.76
N VAL A 85 -5.11 -21.23 0.21
CA VAL A 85 -6.52 -20.84 0.06
C VAL A 85 -6.80 -19.45 0.65
N PRO A 86 -7.73 -18.68 0.07
CA PRO A 86 -8.29 -17.48 0.70
C PRO A 86 -9.19 -17.87 1.89
N ARG A 87 -9.01 -17.25 3.05
CA ARG A 87 -9.88 -17.42 4.23
C ARG A 87 -11.20 -16.64 4.11
N GLN A 88 -11.23 -15.65 3.22
CA GLN A 88 -12.38 -14.80 2.90
C GLN A 88 -12.34 -14.42 1.41
N ASP A 89 -13.39 -13.76 0.92
CA ASP A 89 -13.37 -13.24 -0.45
C ASP A 89 -12.39 -12.06 -0.53
N VAL A 90 -11.40 -12.16 -1.43
CA VAL A 90 -10.32 -11.19 -1.58
C VAL A 90 -10.36 -10.58 -2.96
N ALA A 91 -10.71 -9.30 -3.04
CA ALA A 91 -10.74 -8.57 -4.31
C ALA A 91 -9.34 -8.30 -4.88
N TYR A 92 -8.37 -8.05 -4.00
CA TYR A 92 -6.99 -7.69 -4.34
C TYR A 92 -6.02 -8.36 -3.39
N SER A 93 -4.94 -8.92 -3.94
CA SER A 93 -3.81 -9.47 -3.19
C SER A 93 -2.54 -8.72 -3.55
N ALA A 94 -1.55 -8.76 -2.67
CA ALA A 94 -0.20 -8.32 -3.00
C ALA A 94 0.36 -9.16 -4.16
N PRO A 95 1.26 -8.60 -5.01
CA PRO A 95 1.85 -9.33 -6.13
C PRO A 95 2.77 -10.47 -5.68
N VAL A 96 3.22 -10.45 -4.41
CA VAL A 96 4.07 -11.46 -3.81
C VAL A 96 3.51 -11.79 -2.44
N LEU A 97 3.31 -13.07 -2.16
CA LEU A 97 2.99 -13.60 -0.85
C LEU A 97 4.15 -14.48 -0.37
N PHE A 98 4.36 -14.54 0.93
CA PHE A 98 5.25 -15.49 1.57
C PHE A 98 4.45 -16.47 2.42
N VAL A 99 4.76 -17.76 2.30
CA VAL A 99 4.24 -18.84 3.15
C VAL A 99 5.36 -19.26 4.07
N HIS A 100 5.13 -19.19 5.36
CA HIS A 100 6.04 -19.58 6.43
C HIS A 100 5.55 -20.90 7.02
N GLY A 101 6.43 -21.90 7.08
CA GLY A 101 6.15 -23.22 7.64
C GLY A 101 7.08 -23.47 8.82
N VAL A 102 6.50 -23.79 9.98
CA VAL A 102 7.22 -23.98 11.24
C VAL A 102 6.83 -25.30 11.88
N SER A 103 7.81 -26.11 12.23
CA SER A 103 7.68 -27.32 13.04
C SER A 103 8.83 -27.41 14.04
N ALA A 104 8.89 -28.50 14.82
CA ALA A 104 10.03 -28.77 15.70
C ALA A 104 11.34 -29.02 14.93
N HIS A 105 11.27 -29.34 13.65
CA HIS A 105 12.40 -29.78 12.81
C HIS A 105 12.70 -28.84 11.65
N ALA A 106 11.82 -27.89 11.33
CA ALA A 106 11.95 -26.97 10.22
C ALA A 106 11.37 -25.58 10.55
N ASP A 107 12.05 -24.53 10.08
CA ASP A 107 11.56 -23.15 10.08
C ASP A 107 12.00 -22.54 8.76
N ASP A 108 11.07 -22.41 7.81
CA ASP A 108 11.39 -22.12 6.43
C ASP A 108 10.27 -21.36 5.71
N MET A 109 10.60 -20.71 4.60
CA MET A 109 9.70 -19.83 3.87
C MET A 109 9.76 -20.09 2.36
N ALA A 110 8.58 -20.03 1.72
CA ALA A 110 8.42 -20.05 0.27
C ALA A 110 7.72 -18.79 -0.24
N GLN A 111 8.06 -18.37 -1.46
CA GLN A 111 7.48 -17.21 -2.13
C GLN A 111 6.41 -17.66 -3.15
N VAL A 112 5.32 -16.91 -3.24
CA VAL A 112 4.23 -17.12 -4.20
C VAL A 112 4.03 -15.82 -4.98
N ASP A 113 4.33 -15.85 -6.28
CA ASP A 113 4.15 -14.71 -7.18
C ASP A 113 2.74 -14.75 -7.79
N VAL A 114 1.95 -13.71 -7.54
CA VAL A 114 0.63 -13.54 -8.13
C VAL A 114 0.77 -12.76 -9.44
N THR A 115 0.76 -13.49 -10.54
CA THR A 115 0.92 -12.96 -11.90
C THR A 115 -0.41 -12.48 -12.48
N GLY A 116 -0.38 -11.56 -13.45
CA GLY A 116 -1.60 -11.12 -14.15
C GLY A 116 -2.54 -10.23 -13.31
N LEU A 117 -2.09 -9.75 -12.15
CA LEU A 117 -2.84 -8.75 -11.40
C LEU A 117 -3.06 -7.50 -12.27
N PRO A 118 -4.28 -6.93 -12.30
CA PRO A 118 -4.54 -5.69 -13.00
C PRO A 118 -3.59 -4.64 -12.46
N LEU A 119 -2.74 -4.08 -13.32
CA LEU A 119 -1.86 -2.98 -12.93
C LEU A 119 -2.76 -1.89 -12.35
N PRO A 120 -2.61 -1.52 -11.08
CA PRO A 120 -3.49 -0.53 -10.53
C PRO A 120 -3.17 0.77 -11.25
N SER A 121 -4.17 1.35 -11.92
CA SER A 121 -4.06 2.75 -12.29
C SER A 121 -3.79 3.55 -11.01
N ALA A 122 -3.11 4.70 -11.10
CA ALA A 122 -2.84 5.55 -9.93
C ALA A 122 -4.12 5.92 -9.13
N HIS A 123 -5.30 5.74 -9.73
CA HIS A 123 -6.60 5.91 -9.12
C HIS A 123 -7.04 4.67 -8.31
N THR A 124 -6.79 3.45 -8.80
CA THR A 124 -7.22 2.18 -8.17
C THR A 124 -6.41 1.82 -6.92
N LEU A 125 -5.11 2.14 -6.88
CA LEU A 125 -4.26 1.96 -5.68
C LEU A 125 -4.75 2.80 -4.48
N ARG A 126 -5.36 3.96 -4.74
CA ARG A 126 -5.90 4.83 -3.69
C ARG A 126 -7.16 4.24 -3.06
N ASP A 127 -7.97 3.55 -3.84
CA ASP A 127 -9.20 2.94 -3.35
C ASP A 127 -8.94 1.63 -2.59
N VAL A 128 -8.01 0.78 -3.08
CA VAL A 128 -7.68 -0.50 -2.44
C VAL A 128 -6.97 -0.33 -1.09
N LEU A 129 -6.13 0.69 -0.94
CA LEU A 129 -5.42 0.98 0.32
C LEU A 129 -6.31 1.68 1.38
N GLY A 130 -7.63 1.79 1.17
CA GLY A 130 -8.51 2.50 2.10
C GLY A 130 -8.21 4.00 2.21
N LEU A 131 -7.47 4.56 1.25
CA LEU A 131 -7.24 6.00 1.12
C LEU A 131 -8.40 6.69 0.37
N GLY A 132 -9.34 5.91 -0.16
CA GLY A 132 -10.64 6.35 -0.64
C GLY A 132 -11.47 6.94 0.50
N GLN A 133 -11.47 8.27 0.58
CA GLN A 133 -12.17 9.13 1.55
C GLN A 133 -11.53 9.31 2.93
N LYS A 134 -10.22 9.55 2.98
CA LYS A 134 -9.80 10.76 3.71
C LYS A 134 -9.77 11.88 2.68
N LEU A 135 -10.73 12.81 2.75
CA LEU A 135 -10.55 14.15 2.20
C LEU A 135 -9.10 14.53 2.48
N PRO A 136 -8.29 14.91 1.46
CA PRO A 136 -6.87 15.20 1.69
C PRO A 136 -6.82 16.15 2.87
N TYR A 137 -6.28 15.68 4.00
CA TYR A 137 -6.08 16.54 5.15
C TYR A 137 -5.10 17.57 4.64
N ARG A 138 -5.63 18.75 4.29
CA ARG A 138 -4.85 19.86 3.79
C ARG A 138 -3.94 20.26 4.94
N SER A 139 -2.75 19.70 4.95
CA SER A 139 -1.70 20.15 5.85
C SER A 139 -1.36 21.57 5.43
N LYS A 140 -1.68 22.54 6.29
CA LYS A 140 -1.18 23.91 6.14
C LYS A 140 0.34 23.82 6.27
N ARG A 141 1.06 23.89 5.16
CA ARG A 141 2.50 24.14 5.20
C ARG A 141 2.69 25.55 5.77
N SER A 142 3.57 25.71 6.76
CA SER A 142 3.95 27.04 7.23
C SER A 142 4.59 27.78 6.06
N LEU A 143 4.00 28.93 5.71
CA LEU A 143 4.57 29.83 4.73
C LEU A 143 5.65 30.64 5.46
N LEU A 144 6.92 30.49 5.06
CA LEU A 144 8.00 31.34 5.57
C LEU A 144 7.92 32.69 4.88
N VAL A 145 7.33 33.68 5.54
CA VAL A 145 7.27 35.06 5.06
C VAL A 145 8.56 35.77 5.51
N PRO A 146 9.41 36.24 4.59
CA PRO A 146 10.55 37.08 4.97
C PRO A 146 10.08 38.36 5.68
N PRO A 147 10.87 38.93 6.60
CA PRO A 147 10.53 40.20 7.24
C PRO A 147 10.24 41.30 6.22
N MET A 148 9.14 42.03 6.42
CA MET A 148 8.79 43.19 5.59
C MET A 148 9.29 44.47 6.27
N ILE A 149 10.12 45.24 5.57
CA ILE A 149 10.64 46.52 6.06
C ILE A 149 9.78 47.64 5.46
N VAL A 150 9.17 48.44 6.33
CA VAL A 150 8.32 49.57 5.94
C VAL A 150 8.93 50.85 6.49
N THR A 151 9.08 51.85 5.63
CA THR A 151 9.52 53.18 6.06
C THR A 151 8.38 53.90 6.76
N GLU A 152 8.62 54.52 7.91
CA GLU A 152 7.62 55.30 8.65
C GLU A 152 7.18 56.57 7.89
N ASN A 153 6.15 57.24 8.41
CA ASN A 153 5.74 58.58 7.96
C ASN A 153 5.48 58.71 6.45
N GLN A 154 5.03 57.64 5.80
CA GLN A 154 4.64 57.69 4.39
C GLN A 154 3.45 58.63 4.20
N ARG A 155 3.51 59.43 3.13
CA ARG A 155 2.40 60.31 2.75
C ARG A 155 1.31 59.51 2.04
N ALA A 156 0.08 59.98 2.18
CA ALA A 156 -1.08 59.50 1.42
C ALA A 156 -0.79 59.50 -0.11
N PRO A 157 -1.45 58.64 -0.91
CA PRO A 157 -2.69 57.90 -0.59
C PRO A 157 -2.47 56.54 0.09
N PHE A 158 -3.43 56.18 0.94
CA PHE A 158 -3.56 54.85 1.53
C PHE A 158 -4.86 54.17 1.02
N PRO A 159 -4.94 52.83 0.96
CA PRO A 159 -3.93 51.86 1.36
C PRO A 159 -2.74 51.77 0.40
N ARG A 160 -1.54 51.53 0.94
CA ARG A 160 -0.30 51.44 0.15
C ARG A 160 0.31 50.04 0.25
N ILE A 161 0.63 49.44 -0.89
CA ILE A 161 1.28 48.13 -0.95
C ILE A 161 2.71 48.26 -0.40
N ILE A 162 3.03 47.45 0.61
CA ILE A 162 4.34 47.41 1.28
C ILE A 162 5.17 46.19 0.86
N GLY A 163 4.54 45.18 0.28
CA GLY A 163 5.22 44.00 -0.20
C GLY A 163 4.25 42.95 -0.71
N ARG A 164 4.81 41.89 -1.29
CA ARG A 164 4.05 40.71 -1.71
C ARG A 164 4.52 39.50 -0.91
N SER A 165 3.59 38.65 -0.51
CA SER A 165 3.93 37.35 0.07
C SER A 165 4.62 36.49 -1.00
N HIS A 166 5.95 36.50 -1.04
CA HIS A 166 6.79 35.77 -2.00
C HIS A 166 6.74 34.23 -1.84
N VAL A 167 5.83 33.70 -1.03
CA VAL A 167 5.94 32.34 -0.51
C VAL A 167 5.46 31.27 -1.49
N ILE A 168 4.75 31.63 -2.57
CA ILE A 168 4.32 30.66 -3.60
C ILE A 168 4.83 31.08 -4.97
N SER A 169 5.56 30.18 -5.62
CA SER A 169 6.04 30.35 -6.99
C SER A 169 4.86 30.65 -7.91
N ALA A 170 4.98 31.67 -8.77
CA ALA A 170 3.99 32.04 -9.78
C ALA A 170 3.58 30.89 -10.72
N GLN A 171 4.32 29.78 -10.73
CA GLN A 171 4.09 28.59 -11.56
C GLN A 171 2.98 27.66 -11.04
N LYS A 172 2.43 27.87 -9.84
CA LYS A 172 1.37 27.01 -9.30
C LYS A 172 0.00 27.70 -9.44
N VAL A 173 -0.60 27.54 -10.61
CA VAL A 173 -1.99 27.96 -10.88
C VAL A 173 -2.92 27.03 -10.11
N GLY A 174 -3.37 27.46 -8.92
CA GLY A 174 -4.34 26.75 -8.11
C GLY A 174 -5.00 27.70 -7.10
N ASN A 175 -6.15 27.30 -6.55
CA ASN A 175 -6.97 28.07 -5.59
C ASN A 175 -6.19 28.36 -4.29
N GLN A 176 -5.36 29.39 -4.30
CA GLN A 176 -4.65 29.88 -3.13
C GLN A 176 -5.45 30.99 -2.46
N ILE A 177 -5.60 30.89 -1.15
CA ILE A 177 -6.29 31.89 -0.32
C ILE A 177 -5.27 32.42 0.67
N PHE A 178 -4.96 33.70 0.59
CA PHE A 178 -4.10 34.40 1.52
C PHE A 178 -4.91 34.96 2.70
N ARG A 179 -4.35 34.86 3.92
CA ARG A 179 -4.91 35.43 5.14
C ARG A 179 -3.77 35.93 6.01
N LEU A 180 -3.97 37.10 6.62
CA LEU A 180 -3.02 37.73 7.53
C LEU A 180 -3.62 37.76 8.93
N THR A 181 -2.85 37.35 9.92
CA THR A 181 -3.22 37.30 11.34
C THR A 181 -2.04 37.81 12.17
N GLY A 182 -2.32 38.48 13.29
CA GLY A 182 -1.34 39.10 14.17
C GLY A 182 -1.71 40.54 14.54
N PRO A 183 -0.93 41.19 15.43
CA PRO A 183 -1.05 42.62 15.74
C PRO A 183 -0.94 43.45 14.48
N GLY A 184 -1.82 44.43 14.30
CA GLY A 184 -1.88 45.20 13.06
C GLY A 184 -2.85 44.62 12.04
N ALA A 185 -3.21 43.34 12.11
CA ALA A 185 -4.18 42.70 11.21
C ALA A 185 -5.51 42.42 11.95
N ASP A 186 -5.65 41.24 12.55
CA ASP A 186 -6.84 40.81 13.31
C ASP A 186 -6.71 41.05 14.82
N GLN A 187 -5.51 41.38 15.31
CA GLN A 187 -5.25 41.79 16.71
C GLN A 187 -4.89 43.27 16.80
N ASP A 188 -5.04 43.85 17.99
CA ASP A 188 -4.79 45.28 18.20
C ASP A 188 -3.32 45.66 17.95
N PRO A 189 -3.05 46.78 17.25
CA PRO A 189 -4.01 47.71 16.63
C PRO A 189 -4.62 47.16 15.33
N LYS A 190 -5.92 46.87 15.31
CA LYS A 190 -6.55 46.12 14.20
C LYS A 190 -6.64 46.93 12.90
N GLY A 191 -6.56 46.23 11.77
CA GLY A 191 -6.82 46.78 10.44
C GLY A 191 -5.75 47.74 9.89
N LEU A 192 -4.56 47.76 10.49
CA LEU A 192 -3.41 48.51 10.00
C LEU A 192 -2.81 47.88 8.74
N PHE A 193 -2.74 46.55 8.71
CA PHE A 193 -2.24 45.75 7.59
C PHE A 193 -3.36 44.87 7.03
N THR A 194 -3.46 44.83 5.71
CA THR A 194 -4.40 43.99 4.98
C THR A 194 -3.67 43.18 3.92
N ILE A 195 -4.17 41.99 3.59
CA ILE A 195 -3.64 41.15 2.53
C ILE A 195 -4.72 40.88 1.48
N ASP A 196 -4.35 41.01 0.21
CA ASP A 196 -5.21 40.58 -0.89
C ASP A 196 -5.32 39.05 -0.91
N ILE A 197 -6.56 38.56 -0.92
CA ILE A 197 -6.87 37.13 -0.77
C ILE A 197 -6.38 36.29 -1.95
N ASP A 198 -6.26 36.88 -3.14
CA ASP A 198 -5.94 36.20 -4.39
C ASP A 198 -4.48 36.44 -4.81
N THR A 199 -3.95 37.66 -4.63
CA THR A 199 -2.59 38.02 -5.06
C THR A 199 -1.53 37.81 -3.98
N GLY A 200 -1.93 37.91 -2.70
CA GLY A 200 -1.03 37.90 -1.56
C GLY A 200 -0.27 39.21 -1.33
N ASP A 201 -0.73 40.32 -1.94
CA ASP A 201 -0.16 41.65 -1.72
C ASP A 201 -0.57 42.18 -0.35
N VAL A 202 0.41 42.66 0.42
CA VAL A 202 0.18 43.25 1.74
C VAL A 202 0.21 44.77 1.63
N SER A 203 -0.80 45.42 2.19
CA SER A 203 -0.94 46.87 2.20
C SER A 203 -1.11 47.43 3.61
N VAL A 204 -0.67 48.67 3.79
CA VAL A 204 -0.84 49.43 5.03
C VAL A 204 -1.91 50.50 4.85
N SER A 205 -2.80 50.66 5.84
CA SER A 205 -3.97 51.55 5.76
C SER A 205 -3.71 52.99 6.18
N ARG A 206 -2.58 53.28 6.86
CA ARG A 206 -2.17 54.63 7.30
C ARG A 206 -0.66 54.71 7.51
N SER A 207 -0.17 55.91 7.82
CA SER A 207 1.24 56.12 8.18
C SER A 207 1.58 55.35 9.47
N LEU A 208 2.78 54.78 9.49
CA LEU A 208 3.36 54.13 10.67
C LEU A 208 4.23 55.13 11.44
N ASP A 209 4.27 54.95 12.76
CA ASP A 209 5.08 55.71 13.69
C ASP A 209 5.87 54.73 14.56
N ARG A 210 7.20 54.73 14.41
CA ARG A 210 8.09 53.82 15.12
C ARG A 210 8.11 54.07 16.63
N GLU A 211 7.83 55.30 17.08
CA GLU A 211 7.80 55.64 18.51
C GLU A 211 6.60 55.02 19.21
N ALA A 212 5.51 54.79 18.47
CA ALA A 212 4.34 54.09 18.97
C ALA A 212 4.54 52.56 18.96
N ILE A 213 4.93 52.00 17.80
CA ILE A 213 5.19 50.55 17.63
C ILE A 213 6.32 50.37 16.60
N ASP A 214 7.41 49.71 17.02
CA ASP A 214 8.59 49.48 16.17
C ASP A 214 8.54 48.15 15.38
N SER A 215 7.70 47.21 15.80
CA SER A 215 7.62 45.86 15.25
C SER A 215 6.25 45.22 15.45
N TYR A 216 5.84 44.43 14.46
CA TYR A 216 4.60 43.65 14.47
C TYR A 216 4.95 42.18 14.18
N LEU A 217 4.59 41.27 15.09
CA LEU A 217 4.96 39.84 15.06
C LEU A 217 3.80 38.93 14.65
#